data_AF-A0A7X3RTM3-F1
#
_entry.id   AF-A0A7X3RTM3-F1
#
_cell.length_a   1.000
_cell.length_b   1.000
_cell.length_c   1.000
_cell.angle_alpha   90.00
_cell.angle_beta   90.00
_cell.angle_gamma   90.00
#
_symmetry.space_group_name_H-M   'P 1'
#
loop_
_entity.id
_entity.type
_entity.pdbx_description
1 polymer ?
#
loop_
_entity_poly.entity_id
_entity_poly.type
_entity_poly.pdbx_seq_one_letter_code
_entity_poly.pdbx_strand_id
1 'polypeptide(L)'
;MKNRRESKKPRIFIDSRGRWFHDGIRITHRWTYLENNKNLDIDTDGKLFVQEQGSRVYVECEDTPFVVTMVTKTENGFSIRLNDESGEELDLTTLTIAEQNIPYVRVKNGKFEARLLSAAYYELMKYAGKDEKGFYLESGRSRSYLHHNSRTV
;
A
#
# COMPACT_ATOMS: atom_id res chain seq x y z
N MET A 1 -29.16 25.76 -5.12
CA MET A 1 -28.74 24.92 -6.27
C MET A 1 -27.26 24.60 -6.08
N LYS A 2 -26.89 23.32 -5.90
CA LYS A 2 -25.48 22.93 -5.68
C LYS A 2 -24.75 22.96 -7.02
N ASN A 3 -23.80 23.88 -7.16
CA ASN A 3 -22.79 23.87 -8.23
C ASN A 3 -21.92 22.62 -8.05
N ARG A 4 -22.28 21.54 -8.73
CA ARG A 4 -21.42 20.37 -8.87
C ARG A 4 -20.42 20.72 -9.97
N ARG A 5 -19.26 21.27 -9.60
CA ARG A 5 -18.11 21.31 -10.51
C ARG A 5 -17.85 19.86 -10.90
N GLU A 6 -18.10 19.50 -12.15
CA GLU A 6 -17.65 18.21 -12.68
C GLU A 6 -16.13 18.21 -12.59
N SER A 7 -15.58 17.60 -11.53
CA SER A 7 -14.15 17.33 -11.47
C SER A 7 -13.85 16.35 -12.59
N LYS A 8 -13.06 16.80 -13.59
CA LYS A 8 -12.58 15.94 -14.67
C LYS A 8 -11.95 14.71 -14.02
N LYS A 9 -12.51 13.53 -14.30
CA LYS A 9 -11.97 12.28 -13.73
C LYS A 9 -10.55 12.09 -14.26
N PRO A 10 -9.60 11.62 -13.42
CA PRO A 10 -8.27 11.25 -13.89
C PRO A 10 -8.35 10.22 -15.01
N ARG A 11 -7.41 10.33 -15.97
CA ARG A 11 -7.22 9.33 -17.03
C ARG A 11 -6.83 7.99 -16.42
N ILE A 12 -5.86 7.96 -15.50
CA ILE A 12 -5.45 6.77 -14.77
C ILE A 12 -5.62 7.01 -13.28
N PHE A 13 -6.29 6.08 -12.61
CA PHE A 13 -6.57 6.17 -11.18
C PHE A 13 -6.37 4.82 -10.48
N ILE A 14 -5.83 4.87 -9.26
CA ILE A 14 -5.77 3.74 -8.34
C ILE A 14 -6.61 4.07 -7.11
N ASP A 15 -7.60 3.24 -6.82
CA ASP A 15 -8.41 3.41 -5.61
C ASP A 15 -7.71 2.91 -4.34
N SER A 16 -8.32 3.12 -3.18
CA SER A 16 -7.79 2.70 -1.88
C SER A 16 -7.65 1.18 -1.69
N ARG A 17 -8.06 0.37 -2.67
CA ARG A 17 -7.85 -1.09 -2.71
C ARG A 17 -6.81 -1.51 -3.74
N GLY A 18 -6.06 -0.57 -4.31
CA GLY A 18 -5.04 -0.88 -5.32
C GLY A 18 -5.62 -1.33 -6.66
N ARG A 19 -6.90 -1.02 -6.95
CA ARG A 19 -7.55 -1.35 -8.24
C ARG A 19 -7.31 -0.22 -9.23
N TRP A 20 -6.89 -0.58 -10.43
CA TRP A 20 -6.61 0.38 -11.50
C TRP A 20 -7.85 0.68 -12.34
N PHE A 21 -7.98 1.94 -12.73
CA PHE A 21 -9.02 2.45 -13.62
C PHE A 21 -8.38 3.26 -14.75
N HIS A 22 -8.90 3.09 -15.97
CA HIS A 22 -8.57 3.92 -17.12
C HIS A 22 -9.86 4.58 -17.64
N ASP A 23 -9.89 5.91 -17.67
CA ASP A 23 -11.07 6.72 -18.01
C ASP A 23 -12.32 6.33 -17.19
N GLY A 24 -12.11 5.99 -15.92
CA GLY A 24 -13.14 5.55 -14.99
C GLY A 24 -13.62 4.10 -15.17
N ILE A 25 -13.06 3.36 -16.13
CA ILE A 25 -13.36 1.93 -16.35
C ILE A 25 -12.30 1.10 -15.62
N ARG A 26 -12.75 0.16 -14.78
CA ARG A 26 -11.85 -0.73 -14.04
C ARG A 26 -11.08 -1.64 -14.99
N ILE A 27 -9.76 -1.69 -14.82
CA ILE A 27 -8.90 -2.69 -15.46
C ILE A 27 -9.06 -4.01 -14.70
N THR A 28 -9.64 -5.01 -15.36
CA THR A 28 -9.86 -6.37 -14.81
C THR A 28 -8.99 -7.43 -15.48
N HIS A 29 -8.42 -7.12 -16.66
CA HIS A 29 -7.52 -8.03 -17.34
C HIS A 29 -6.21 -8.14 -16.56
N ARG A 30 -5.95 -9.34 -16.01
CA ARG A 30 -4.84 -9.60 -15.08
C ARG A 30 -3.49 -9.17 -15.64
N TRP A 31 -3.18 -9.49 -16.89
CA TRP A 31 -1.89 -9.13 -17.49
C TRP A 31 -1.67 -7.62 -17.53
N THR A 32 -2.68 -6.87 -17.97
CA THR A 32 -2.64 -5.40 -18.03
C THR A 32 -2.49 -4.80 -16.64
N TYR A 33 -3.21 -5.35 -15.66
CA TYR A 33 -3.09 -4.94 -14.27
C TYR A 33 -1.68 -5.14 -13.71
N LEU A 34 -1.09 -6.32 -13.92
CA LEU A 34 0.26 -6.64 -13.44
C LEU A 34 1.32 -5.79 -14.14
N GLU A 35 1.21 -5.61 -15.46
CA GLU A 35 2.14 -4.80 -16.23
C GLU A 35 2.11 -3.33 -15.79
N ASN A 36 0.92 -2.80 -15.50
CA ASN A 36 0.77 -1.45 -14.96
C ASN A 36 1.46 -1.29 -13.59
N ASN A 37 1.28 -2.24 -12.67
CA ASN A 37 1.94 -2.19 -11.36
C ASN A 37 3.46 -2.33 -11.48
N LYS A 38 3.93 -3.18 -12.39
CA LYS A 38 5.36 -3.37 -12.68
C LYS A 38 6.01 -2.10 -13.22
N ASN A 39 5.31 -1.35 -14.06
CA ASN A 39 5.81 -0.13 -14.70
C ASN A 39 5.48 1.15 -13.93
N LEU A 40 4.85 1.03 -12.75
CA LEU A 40 4.55 2.16 -11.89
C LEU A 40 5.83 2.68 -11.22
N ASP A 41 6.02 3.98 -11.27
CA ASP A 41 7.16 4.67 -10.68
C ASP A 41 6.73 6.00 -10.03
N ILE A 42 7.63 6.63 -9.27
CA ILE A 42 7.46 7.91 -8.60
C ILE A 42 8.53 8.86 -9.17
N ASP A 43 8.14 10.07 -9.55
CA ASP A 43 9.09 11.08 -9.99
C ASP A 43 9.74 11.83 -8.80
N THR A 44 10.60 12.81 -9.11
CA THR A 44 11.32 13.61 -8.10
C THR A 44 10.39 14.45 -7.22
N ASP A 45 9.16 14.71 -7.67
CA ASP A 45 8.15 15.47 -6.93
C ASP A 45 7.22 14.56 -6.11
N GLY A 46 7.46 13.24 -6.11
CA GLY A 46 6.62 12.28 -5.41
C GLY A 46 5.37 11.85 -6.20
N LYS A 47 5.25 12.23 -7.49
CA LYS A 47 4.06 11.91 -8.29
C LYS A 47 4.19 10.56 -8.98
N LEU A 48 3.12 9.78 -8.92
CA LEU A 48 3.03 8.47 -9.54
C LEU A 48 2.89 8.56 -11.05
N PHE A 49 3.62 7.74 -11.80
CA PHE A 49 3.49 7.65 -13.24
C PHE A 49 3.75 6.24 -13.78
N VAL A 50 3.24 5.97 -14.98
CA VAL A 50 3.65 4.83 -15.82
C VAL A 50 4.25 5.33 -17.13
N GLN A 51 5.10 4.54 -17.76
CA GLN A 51 5.63 4.84 -19.09
C GLN A 51 4.65 4.35 -20.17
N GLU A 52 4.22 5.25 -21.05
CA GLU A 52 3.39 4.95 -22.22
C GLU A 52 4.04 5.58 -23.47
N GLN A 53 4.44 4.75 -24.44
CA GLN A 53 4.98 5.18 -25.74
C GLN A 53 6.10 6.24 -25.66
N GLY A 54 7.01 6.10 -24.68
CA GLY A 54 8.12 7.05 -24.47
C GLY A 54 7.75 8.34 -23.73
N SER A 55 6.53 8.42 -23.20
CA SER A 55 6.07 9.53 -22.36
C SER A 55 5.59 9.03 -20.99
N ARG A 56 5.63 9.92 -19.99
CA ARG A 56 5.05 9.64 -18.66
C ARG A 56 3.57 9.94 -18.67
N VAL A 57 2.77 9.02 -18.16
CA VAL A 57 1.37 9.25 -17.84
C VAL A 57 1.21 9.22 -16.33
N TYR A 58 0.82 10.36 -15.78
CA TYR A 58 0.60 10.49 -14.34
C TYR A 58 -0.63 9.71 -13.89
N VAL A 59 -0.48 9.08 -12.73
CA VAL A 59 -1.49 8.23 -12.09
C VAL A 59 -1.95 8.94 -10.82
N GLU A 60 -3.24 9.22 -10.72
CA GLU A 60 -3.81 9.65 -9.45
C GLU A 60 -4.05 8.44 -8.56
N CYS A 61 -3.79 8.57 -7.27
CA CYS A 61 -4.00 7.50 -6.30
C CYS A 61 -4.79 8.05 -5.12
N GLU A 62 -5.81 7.31 -4.70
CA GLU A 62 -6.66 7.67 -3.56
C GLU A 62 -5.92 7.59 -2.21
N ASP A 63 -4.98 6.65 -2.10
CA ASP A 63 -4.29 6.33 -0.83
C ASP A 63 -2.87 5.83 -1.12
N THR A 64 -2.71 4.52 -1.36
CA THR A 64 -1.44 3.91 -1.76
C THR A 64 -1.60 3.05 -3.01
N PRO A 65 -0.62 3.06 -3.93
CA PRO A 65 -0.72 2.27 -5.16
C PRO A 65 -0.64 0.77 -4.90
N PHE A 66 0.08 0.39 -3.84
CA PHE A 66 0.18 -0.97 -3.37
C PHE A 66 -0.64 -1.16 -2.11
N VAL A 67 -1.22 -2.35 -1.94
CA VAL A 67 -1.86 -2.76 -0.69
C VAL A 67 -1.43 -4.17 -0.32
N VAL A 68 -1.22 -4.41 0.97
CA VAL A 68 -0.95 -5.73 1.50
C VAL A 68 -2.28 -6.48 1.62
N THR A 69 -2.40 -7.56 0.85
CA THR A 69 -3.61 -8.39 0.78
C THR A 69 -3.55 -9.59 1.71
N MET A 70 -2.35 -10.05 2.05
CA MET A 70 -2.11 -11.21 2.90
C MET A 70 -0.81 -11.05 3.68
N VAL A 71 -0.81 -11.53 4.92
CA VAL A 71 0.37 -11.66 5.78
C VAL A 71 0.50 -13.13 6.16
N THR A 72 1.71 -13.66 6.12
CA THR A 72 2.02 -15.03 6.53
C THR A 72 3.16 -15.00 7.56
N LYS A 73 2.97 -15.64 8.72
CA LYS A 73 4.05 -15.81 9.70
C LYS A 73 5.13 -16.73 9.14
N THR A 74 6.39 -16.34 9.27
CA THR A 74 7.56 -17.18 8.95
C THR A 74 8.33 -17.49 10.23
N GLU A 75 9.35 -18.35 10.14
CA GLU A 75 10.21 -18.68 11.30
C GLU A 75 10.83 -17.44 11.94
N ASN A 76 11.31 -16.50 11.10
CA ASN A 76 12.07 -15.34 11.55
C ASN A 76 11.33 -14.02 11.44
N GLY A 77 10.06 -13.99 11.04
CA GLY A 77 9.35 -12.73 10.80
C GLY A 77 7.99 -12.95 10.15
N PHE A 78 7.72 -12.19 9.10
CA PHE A 78 6.49 -12.27 8.32
C PHE A 78 6.80 -12.03 6.84
N SER A 79 6.06 -12.69 5.95
CA SER A 79 6.01 -12.35 4.54
C SER A 79 4.65 -11.75 4.18
N ILE A 80 4.63 -10.91 3.16
CA ILE A 80 3.43 -10.25 2.65
C ILE A 80 3.17 -10.62 1.21
N ARG A 81 1.90 -10.56 0.81
CA ARG A 81 1.48 -10.57 -0.59
C ARG A 81 0.78 -9.27 -0.95
N LEU A 82 1.23 -8.63 -2.02
CA LEU A 82 0.68 -7.37 -2.51
C LEU A 82 -0.44 -7.59 -3.53
N ASN A 83 -1.16 -6.52 -3.84
CA ASN A 83 -2.21 -6.49 -4.87
C ASN A 83 -1.71 -6.86 -6.27
N ASP A 84 -0.45 -6.56 -6.60
CA ASP A 84 0.23 -6.98 -7.83
C ASP A 84 0.75 -8.43 -7.80
N GLU A 85 0.29 -9.22 -6.83
CA GLU A 85 0.62 -10.62 -6.62
C GLU A 85 2.08 -10.91 -6.25
N SER A 86 2.94 -9.90 -6.20
CA SER A 86 4.29 -10.06 -5.67
C SER A 86 4.27 -10.33 -4.16
N GLY A 87 5.35 -10.94 -3.68
CA GLY A 87 5.58 -11.13 -2.26
C GLY A 87 6.98 -10.71 -1.86
N GLU A 88 7.11 -10.25 -0.62
CA GLU A 88 8.37 -9.84 -0.01
C GLU A 88 8.29 -10.01 1.51
N GLU A 89 9.43 -9.91 2.19
CA GLU A 89 9.48 -9.90 3.65
C GLU A 89 8.91 -8.60 4.20
N LEU A 90 8.16 -8.69 5.30
CA LEU A 90 7.59 -7.53 5.98
C LEU A 90 8.66 -6.87 6.85
N ASP A 91 9.08 -5.67 6.48
CA ASP A 91 9.90 -4.84 7.36
C ASP A 91 9.03 -4.16 8.43
N LEU A 92 8.98 -4.79 9.61
CA LEU A 92 8.24 -4.29 10.78
C LEU A 92 8.73 -2.93 11.28
N THR A 93 9.96 -2.52 10.97
CA THR A 93 10.49 -1.22 11.40
C THR A 93 9.82 -0.06 10.65
N THR A 94 9.21 -0.35 9.50
CA THR A 94 8.47 0.62 8.68
C THR A 94 6.97 0.58 8.92
N LEU A 95 6.49 -0.34 9.76
CA LEU A 95 5.08 -0.46 10.10
C LEU A 95 4.62 0.71 10.96
N THR A 96 3.64 1.46 10.46
CA THR A 96 3.03 2.58 11.15
C THR A 96 1.52 2.45 11.16
N ILE A 97 0.88 2.96 12.20
CA ILE A 97 -0.57 3.06 12.29
C ILE A 97 -0.92 4.55 12.15
N ALA A 98 -1.53 4.91 11.04
CA ALA A 98 -2.01 6.26 10.81
C ALA A 98 -3.30 6.54 11.61
N GLU A 99 -3.78 7.77 11.51
CA GLU A 99 -5.09 8.15 12.02
C GLU A 99 -6.19 7.21 11.50
N GLN A 100 -7.24 7.02 12.30
CA GLN A 100 -8.33 6.07 12.01
C GLN A 100 -7.88 4.59 12.01
N ASN A 101 -6.74 4.27 12.62
CA ASN A 101 -6.18 2.91 12.73
C ASN A 101 -5.88 2.26 11.38
N ILE A 102 -5.41 3.05 10.40
CA ILE A 102 -5.03 2.52 9.09
C ILE A 102 -3.54 2.12 9.12
N PRO A 103 -3.21 0.82 8.97
CA PRO A 103 -1.83 0.34 8.99
C PRO A 103 -1.13 0.53 7.63
N TYR A 104 0.11 0.99 7.68
CA TYR A 104 0.96 1.20 6.51
C TYR A 104 2.35 0.61 6.72
N VAL A 105 2.97 0.16 5.63
CA VAL A 105 4.32 -0.40 5.58
C VAL A 105 5.04 0.08 4.32
N ARG A 106 6.37 0.10 4.31
CA ARG A 106 7.14 0.34 3.09
C ARG A 106 7.37 -0.95 2.31
N VAL A 107 7.17 -0.88 1.00
CA VAL A 107 7.25 -2.01 0.07
C VAL A 107 8.13 -1.69 -1.12
N LYS A 108 8.47 -2.71 -1.93
CA LYS A 108 9.30 -2.56 -3.13
C LYS A 108 10.64 -1.88 -2.81
N ASN A 109 11.36 -2.45 -1.83
CA ASN A 109 12.63 -1.92 -1.33
C ASN A 109 12.54 -0.50 -0.77
N GLY A 110 11.46 -0.17 -0.05
CA GLY A 110 11.30 1.14 0.58
C GLY A 110 10.69 2.22 -0.32
N LYS A 111 10.60 1.97 -1.64
CA LYS A 111 10.21 2.97 -2.65
C LYS A 111 8.76 3.41 -2.51
N PHE A 112 7.86 2.48 -2.24
CA PHE A 112 6.44 2.77 -2.10
C PHE A 112 5.98 2.50 -0.68
N GLU A 113 4.90 3.16 -0.30
CA GLU A 113 4.13 2.75 0.85
C GLU A 113 2.98 1.85 0.40
N ALA A 114 2.58 0.92 1.27
CA ALA A 114 1.42 0.08 1.10
C ALA A 114 0.57 0.07 2.37
N ARG A 115 -0.72 0.31 2.20
CA ARG A 115 -1.73 0.06 3.23
C ARG A 115 -1.96 -1.44 3.42
N LEU A 116 -2.10 -1.90 4.67
CA LEU A 116 -2.61 -3.25 4.90
C LEU A 116 -4.14 -3.24 4.82
N LEU A 117 -4.70 -4.15 4.03
CA LEU A 117 -6.14 -4.40 4.06
C LEU A 117 -6.51 -5.05 5.39
N SER A 118 -7.76 -4.87 5.82
CA SER A 118 -8.23 -5.32 7.13
C SER A 118 -7.91 -6.78 7.41
N ALA A 119 -8.08 -7.68 6.43
CA ALA A 119 -7.74 -9.10 6.59
C ALA A 119 -6.25 -9.33 6.91
N ALA A 120 -5.35 -8.69 6.17
CA ALA A 120 -3.91 -8.77 6.40
C ALA A 120 -3.51 -8.16 7.75
N TYR A 121 -4.12 -7.02 8.12
CA TYR A 121 -3.87 -6.38 9.40
C TYR A 121 -4.31 -7.26 10.58
N TYR A 122 -5.55 -7.78 10.55
CA TYR A 122 -6.04 -8.64 11.61
C TYR A 122 -5.21 -9.93 11.72
N GLU A 123 -4.74 -10.49 10.59
CA GLU A 123 -3.83 -11.63 10.61
C GLU A 123 -2.52 -11.29 11.33
N LEU A 124 -1.90 -10.15 11.01
CA LEU A 124 -0.68 -9.70 11.67
C LEU A 124 -0.89 -9.49 13.18
N MET A 125 -2.01 -8.89 13.57
CA MET A 125 -2.31 -8.56 14.97
C MET A 125 -2.54 -9.79 15.86
N LYS A 126 -2.77 -10.98 15.31
CA LYS A 126 -2.81 -12.24 16.09
C LYS A 126 -1.48 -12.52 16.80
N TYR A 127 -0.39 -11.96 16.30
CA TYR A 127 0.97 -12.15 16.82
C TYR A 127 1.45 -10.96 17.67
N ALA A 128 0.59 -9.96 17.88
CA ALA A 128 0.96 -8.78 18.66
C ALA A 128 1.00 -9.10 20.16
N GLY A 129 2.12 -8.81 20.79
CA GLY A 129 2.23 -8.75 22.25
C GLY A 129 1.93 -7.35 22.77
N LYS A 130 1.70 -7.23 24.07
CA LYS A 130 1.59 -5.94 24.77
C LYS A 130 2.41 -5.98 26.05
N ASP A 131 3.22 -4.95 26.25
CA ASP A 131 3.90 -4.68 27.51
C ASP A 131 3.73 -3.20 27.92
N GLU A 132 4.52 -2.76 28.89
CA GLU A 132 4.49 -1.39 29.42
C GLU A 132 4.83 -0.32 28.36
N LYS A 133 5.59 -0.66 27.32
CA LYS A 133 5.97 0.26 26.25
C LYS A 133 4.93 0.32 25.14
N GLY A 134 4.00 -0.64 25.10
CA GLY A 134 2.89 -0.68 24.15
C GLY A 134 2.78 -2.01 23.41
N PHE A 135 2.16 -1.98 22.24
CA PHE A 135 2.03 -3.16 21.38
C PHE A 135 3.31 -3.39 20.57
N TYR A 136 3.70 -4.65 20.44
CA TYR A 136 4.89 -5.05 19.68
C TYR A 136 4.65 -6.32 18.86
N LEU A 137 5.47 -6.50 17.82
CA LEU A 137 5.55 -7.71 17.02
C LEU A 137 6.96 -8.29 17.09
N GLU A 138 7.05 -9.63 17.14
CA GLU A 138 8.32 -10.36 17.23
C GLU A 138 8.76 -10.88 15.85
N SER A 139 10.03 -10.64 15.55
CA SER A 139 10.73 -11.09 14.34
C SER A 139 12.07 -11.69 14.76
N GLY A 140 12.15 -13.02 14.82
CA GLY A 140 13.27 -13.73 15.41
C GLY A 140 13.47 -13.37 16.89
N ARG A 141 14.60 -12.75 17.23
CA ARG A 141 14.91 -12.29 18.60
C ARG A 141 14.60 -10.81 18.85
N SER A 142 14.08 -10.11 17.84
CA SER A 142 13.85 -8.66 17.89
C SER A 142 12.37 -8.35 18.08
N ARG A 143 12.09 -7.26 18.81
CA ARG A 143 10.75 -6.67 18.96
C ARG A 143 10.67 -5.36 18.22
N SER A 144 9.63 -5.19 17.42
CA SER A 144 9.28 -3.90 16.79
C SER A 144 7.99 -3.39 17.41
N TYR A 145 8.01 -2.18 17.96
CA TYR A 145 6.82 -1.57 18.59
C TYR A 145 5.96 -0.88 17.53
N LEU A 146 4.64 -0.93 17.73
CA LEU A 146 3.69 -0.27 16.84
C LEU A 146 3.65 1.22 17.13
N HIS A 147 4.09 2.02 16.15
CA HIS A 147 4.10 3.47 16.24
C HIS A 147 2.82 4.07 15.63
N HIS A 148 2.18 4.99 16.37
CA HIS A 148 1.10 5.81 15.81
C HIS A 148 1.69 7.08 15.21
N ASN A 149 1.33 7.38 13.96
CA ASN A 149 1.73 8.61 13.29
C ASN A 149 0.49 9.43 12.90
N SER A 150 0.51 10.72 13.23
CA SER A 150 -0.45 11.69 12.71
C SER A 150 -0.13 11.93 11.23
N ARG A 151 -0.88 11.30 10.34
CA ARG A 151 -0.81 11.60 8.91
C ARG A 151 -1.72 12.79 8.63
N THR A 152 -1.16 13.92 8.25
CA THR A 152 -1.95 14.99 7.62
C THR A 152 -2.22 14.56 6.19
N VAL A 153 -3.49 14.21 5.92
CA VAL A 153 -4.01 13.92 4.58
C VAL A 153 -4.01 15.18 3.73
#